data_AF-A0A3C1T3E7-F1
#
_entry.id   AF-A0A3C1T3E7-F1
#
_cell.length_a   1.000
_cell.length_b   1.000
_cell.length_c   1.000
_cell.angle_alpha   90.00
_cell.angle_beta   90.00
_cell.angle_gamma   90.00
#
_symmetry.space_group_name_H-M   'P 1'
#
loop_
_entity.id
_entity.type
_entity.pdbx_description
1 polymer ?
#
loop_
_entity_poly.entity_id
_entity_poly.type
_entity_poly.pdbx_seq_one_letter_code
_entity_poly.pdbx_strand_id
1 'polypeptide(L)'
;TLLVLSRGTQEQKAMCQDAINRWWWPSLMMFGPKDTESTNSDQSMKWKIKRKSNDELRQNFVDMIAEQIKVLGMTLPDDKLKWNEERKHYDFGEINWDEFWAVVKGNGPCNKQRLDARRKAHEEGAWVREAATAHAGKKNAGKTKAA
;
A
#
# COMPACT_ATOMS: atom_id res chain seq x y z
N THR A 1 -16.72 3.75 -8.73
CA THR A 1 -15.57 4.52 -8.18
C THR A 1 -16.02 5.27 -6.94
N LEU A 2 -15.12 5.73 -6.07
CA LEU A 2 -15.51 6.49 -4.86
C LEU A 2 -16.35 7.73 -5.21
N LEU A 3 -16.04 8.40 -6.32
CA LEU A 3 -16.81 9.54 -6.84
C LEU A 3 -18.27 9.18 -7.20
N VAL A 4 -18.51 7.98 -7.73
CA VAL A 4 -19.86 7.50 -8.04
C VAL A 4 -20.62 7.23 -6.75
N LEU A 5 -19.98 6.56 -5.78
CA LEU A 5 -20.59 6.28 -4.48
C LEU A 5 -20.90 7.55 -3.70
N SER A 6 -20.01 8.54 -3.72
CA SER A 6 -20.18 9.79 -2.99
C SER A 6 -21.30 10.68 -3.52
N ARG A 7 -21.72 10.47 -4.76
CA ARG A 7 -22.86 11.15 -5.41
C ARG A 7 -24.14 10.30 -5.45
N GLY A 8 -24.09 9.11 -4.87
CA GLY A 8 -25.15 8.12 -4.88
C GLY A 8 -26.18 8.28 -3.76
N THR A 9 -26.86 7.17 -3.43
CA THR A 9 -27.81 7.09 -2.32
C THR A 9 -27.12 7.27 -0.97
N GLN A 10 -27.91 7.41 0.10
CA GLN A 10 -27.38 7.53 1.46
C GLN A 10 -26.52 6.32 1.85
N GLU A 11 -26.94 5.13 1.45
CA GLU A 11 -26.23 3.87 1.70
C GLU A 11 -24.90 3.82 0.93
N GLN A 12 -24.88 4.33 -0.30
CA GLN A 12 -23.66 4.41 -1.11
C GLN A 12 -22.66 5.41 -0.51
N LYS A 13 -23.14 6.56 -0.02
CA LYS A 13 -22.31 7.53 0.69
C LYS A 13 -21.76 6.96 1.99
N ALA A 14 -22.58 6.25 2.77
CA ALA A 14 -22.15 5.59 4.00
C ALA A 14 -21.08 4.52 3.72
N MET A 15 -21.25 3.71 2.67
CA MET A 15 -20.24 2.74 2.23
C MET A 15 -18.93 3.40 1.81
N CYS A 16 -19.01 4.55 1.12
CA CYS A 16 -17.84 5.34 0.75
C CYS A 16 -17.09 5.82 2.00
N GLN A 17 -17.80 6.44 2.95
CA GLN A 17 -17.22 6.96 4.19
C GLN A 17 -16.62 5.86 5.06
N ASP A 18 -17.31 4.72 5.20
CA ASP A 18 -16.79 3.57 5.95
C ASP A 18 -15.48 3.03 5.34
N ALA A 19 -15.40 2.94 4.02
CA ALA A 19 -14.17 2.54 3.34
C ALA A 19 -13.03 3.52 3.61
N ILE A 20 -13.29 4.84 3.56
CA ILE A 20 -12.29 5.87 3.89
C ILE A 20 -11.84 5.74 5.34
N ASN A 21 -12.77 5.57 6.28
CA ASN A 21 -12.47 5.44 7.70
C ASN A 21 -11.52 4.28 7.99
N ARG A 22 -11.74 3.13 7.34
CA ARG A 22 -10.91 1.94 7.53
C ARG A 22 -9.54 2.03 6.86
N TRP A 23 -9.44 2.72 5.72
CA TRP A 23 -8.23 2.69 4.89
C TRP A 23 -7.31 3.90 5.01
N TRP A 24 -7.76 5.00 5.64
CA TRP A 24 -6.95 6.21 5.77
C TRP A 24 -5.57 5.95 6.44
N TRP A 25 -5.56 5.51 7.70
CA TRP A 25 -4.32 5.28 8.44
C TRP A 25 -3.44 4.18 7.82
N PRO A 26 -3.98 3.02 7.40
CA PRO A 26 -3.19 2.03 6.66
C PRO A 26 -2.55 2.58 5.39
N SER A 27 -3.19 3.51 4.68
CA SER A 27 -2.61 4.15 3.49
C SER A 27 -1.41 5.03 3.84
N LEU A 28 -1.45 5.75 4.96
CA LEU A 28 -0.31 6.55 5.44
C LEU A 28 0.87 5.68 5.90
N MET A 29 0.58 4.49 6.45
CA MET A 29 1.57 3.50 6.85
C MET A 29 2.32 2.88 5.66
N MET A 30 1.76 2.92 4.44
CA MET A 30 2.42 2.36 3.23
C MET A 30 3.75 3.04 2.89
N PHE A 31 3.93 4.30 3.31
CA PHE A 31 5.18 5.03 3.11
C PHE A 31 6.31 4.54 4.01
N GLY A 32 6.04 3.65 4.96
CA GLY A 32 7.01 3.08 5.88
C GLY A 32 7.11 3.83 7.21
N PRO A 33 8.09 3.47 8.07
CA PRO A 33 8.27 4.09 9.38
C PRO A 33 8.71 5.55 9.27
N LYS A 34 8.73 6.25 10.41
CA LYS A 34 9.35 7.58 10.57
C LYS A 34 10.77 7.57 10.00
N ASP A 35 11.22 8.69 9.45
CA ASP A 35 12.57 8.76 8.89
C ASP A 35 13.65 8.44 9.96
N THR A 36 13.42 8.86 11.22
CA THR A 36 14.30 8.58 12.38
C THR A 36 14.41 7.10 12.74
N GLU A 37 13.47 6.27 12.31
CA GLU A 37 13.42 4.83 12.60
C GLU A 37 13.77 3.98 11.35
N SER A 38 14.10 4.63 10.24
CA SER A 38 14.35 3.97 8.96
C SER A 38 15.84 3.65 8.77
N THR A 39 16.27 2.51 9.32
CA THR A 39 17.67 2.02 9.28
C THR A 39 18.28 1.89 7.88
N ASN A 40 17.46 1.76 6.83
CA ASN A 40 17.89 1.62 5.44
C ASN A 40 17.90 2.94 4.65
N SER A 41 17.43 4.04 5.22
CA SER A 41 17.22 5.29 4.49
C SER A 41 18.52 6.02 4.14
N ASP A 42 19.53 6.02 5.02
CA ASP A 42 20.78 6.75 4.78
C ASP A 42 21.57 6.22 3.57
N GLN A 43 21.72 4.90 3.46
CA GLN A 43 22.38 4.28 2.30
C GLN A 43 21.53 4.41 1.03
N SER A 44 20.21 4.23 1.13
CA SER A 44 19.31 4.33 -0.03
C SER A 44 19.27 5.74 -0.60
N MET A 45 19.33 6.78 0.24
CA MET A 45 19.40 8.18 -0.18
C MET A 45 20.77 8.51 -0.79
N LYS A 46 21.86 8.05 -0.17
CA LYS A 46 23.23 8.27 -0.67
C LYS A 46 23.46 7.67 -2.05
N TRP A 47 22.88 6.51 -2.33
CA TRP A 47 22.93 5.86 -3.64
C TRP A 47 21.83 6.31 -4.61
N LYS A 48 21.00 7.29 -4.22
CA LYS A 48 19.86 7.79 -5.01
C LYS A 48 18.84 6.71 -5.39
N ILE A 49 18.76 5.63 -4.61
CA ILE A 49 17.70 4.61 -4.71
C ILE A 49 16.38 5.19 -4.20
N LYS A 50 16.43 5.92 -3.07
CA LYS A 50 15.34 6.81 -2.63
C LYS A 50 15.69 8.25 -3.02
N ARG A 51 14.73 8.98 -3.59
CA ARG A 51 14.87 10.41 -3.94
C ARG A 51 14.22 11.35 -2.94
N LYS A 52 13.27 10.83 -2.16
CA LYS A 52 12.51 11.53 -1.13
C LYS A 52 12.41 10.62 0.07
N SER A 53 12.32 11.21 1.26
CA SER A 53 12.18 10.45 2.51
C SER A 53 10.78 9.86 2.65
N ASN A 54 10.59 8.96 3.63
CA ASN A 54 9.27 8.38 3.87
C ASN A 54 8.29 9.47 4.33
N ASP A 55 8.75 10.34 5.23
CA ASP A 55 7.92 11.40 5.80
C ASP A 55 7.59 12.47 4.75
N GLU A 56 8.53 12.80 3.84
CA GLU A 56 8.27 13.72 2.73
C GLU A 56 7.21 13.17 1.75
N LEU A 57 7.30 11.89 1.39
CA LEU A 57 6.30 11.26 0.52
C LEU A 57 4.93 11.19 1.20
N ARG A 58 4.91 10.87 2.50
CA ARG A 58 3.67 10.82 3.28
C ARG A 58 3.02 12.20 3.38
N GLN A 59 3.78 13.25 3.66
CA GLN A 59 3.27 14.62 3.73
C GLN A 59 2.63 15.04 2.40
N ASN A 60 3.33 14.83 1.28
CA ASN A 60 2.81 15.15 -0.05
C ASN A 60 1.49 14.40 -0.35
N PHE A 61 1.39 13.14 0.09
CA PHE A 61 0.16 12.37 -0.05
C PHE A 61 -0.98 12.95 0.79
N VAL A 62 -0.73 13.31 2.06
CA VAL A 62 -1.74 13.93 2.93
C VAL A 62 -2.27 15.21 2.32
N ASP A 63 -1.39 16.10 1.85
CA ASP A 63 -1.81 17.38 1.25
C ASP A 63 -2.71 17.18 0.04
N MET A 64 -2.37 16.21 -0.82
CA MET A 64 -3.18 15.87 -1.99
C MET A 64 -4.54 15.29 -1.60
N ILE A 65 -4.58 14.34 -0.65
CA ILE A 65 -5.82 13.67 -0.28
C ILE A 65 -6.75 14.59 0.52
N ALA A 66 -6.21 15.50 1.32
CA ALA A 66 -6.99 16.52 2.04
C ALA A 66 -7.79 17.42 1.08
N GLU A 67 -7.32 17.66 -0.14
CA GLU A 67 -8.11 18.35 -1.17
C GLU A 67 -9.07 17.41 -1.91
N GLN A 68 -8.63 16.19 -2.24
CA GLN A 68 -9.49 15.22 -2.94
C GLN A 68 -10.72 14.81 -2.12
N ILE A 69 -10.61 14.71 -0.79
CA ILE A 69 -11.73 14.33 0.06
C ILE A 69 -12.85 15.38 0.05
N LYS A 70 -12.50 16.67 -0.11
CA LYS A 70 -13.46 17.77 -0.24
C LYS A 70 -14.30 17.61 -1.51
N VAL A 71 -13.67 17.21 -2.62
CA VAL A 71 -14.37 16.93 -3.89
C VAL A 71 -15.37 15.78 -3.73
N LEU A 72 -15.07 14.81 -2.89
CA LEU A 72 -15.97 13.70 -2.59
C LEU A 72 -17.08 14.09 -1.61
N GLY A 73 -16.96 15.20 -0.89
CA GLY A 73 -17.90 15.56 0.19
C GLY A 73 -17.85 14.56 1.35
N MET A 74 -16.68 13.98 1.60
CA MET A 74 -16.42 13.00 2.67
C MET A 74 -15.47 13.60 3.71
N THR A 75 -15.23 12.89 4.80
CA THR A 75 -14.27 13.29 5.84
C THR A 75 -13.15 12.27 5.96
N LEU A 76 -11.99 12.71 6.45
CA LEU A 76 -10.91 11.83 6.86
C LEU A 76 -11.03 11.57 8.37
N PRO A 77 -10.76 10.36 8.87
CA PRO A 77 -10.84 10.00 10.28
C PRO A 77 -9.61 10.51 11.06
N ASP A 78 -9.35 11.81 10.99
CA ASP A 78 -8.24 12.50 11.64
C ASP A 78 -8.71 13.89 12.12
N ASP A 79 -8.91 14.01 13.43
CA ASP A 79 -9.36 15.24 14.09
C ASP A 79 -8.27 16.31 14.16
N LYS A 80 -7.01 15.93 13.98
CA LYS A 80 -5.86 16.83 13.97
C LYS A 80 -5.54 17.36 12.57
N LEU A 81 -6.25 16.89 11.54
CA LEU A 81 -6.04 17.32 10.17
C LEU A 81 -6.43 18.79 9.98
N LYS A 82 -5.43 19.66 9.79
CA LYS A 82 -5.64 21.09 9.60
C LYS A 82 -4.61 21.70 8.65
N TRP A 83 -5.05 22.65 7.84
CA TRP A 83 -4.13 23.44 7.03
C TRP A 83 -3.24 24.30 7.93
N ASN A 84 -1.93 24.27 7.69
CA ASN A 84 -0.94 25.09 8.39
C ASN A 84 -0.35 26.10 7.40
N GLU A 85 -0.74 27.38 7.55
CA GLU A 85 -0.31 28.47 6.66
C GLU A 85 1.21 28.71 6.68
N GLU A 86 1.85 28.53 7.83
CA GLU A 86 3.29 28.76 7.99
C GLU A 86 4.10 27.69 7.25
N ARG A 87 3.69 26.42 7.38
CA ARG A 87 4.35 25.28 6.75
C ARG A 87 3.92 25.06 5.30
N LYS A 88 2.76 25.62 4.89
CA LYS A 88 2.08 25.34 3.61
C LYS A 88 1.81 23.85 3.39
N HIS A 89 1.43 23.18 4.47
CA HIS A 89 1.15 21.76 4.51
C HIS A 89 -0.02 21.50 5.46
N TYR A 90 -0.69 20.36 5.34
CA TYR A 90 -1.60 19.89 6.35
C TYR A 90 -0.83 19.27 7.52
N ASP A 91 -1.08 19.76 8.73
CA ASP A 91 -0.77 19.00 9.95
C ASP A 91 -1.77 17.84 10.04
N PHE A 92 -1.31 16.65 10.44
CA PHE A 92 -2.13 15.44 10.58
C PHE A 92 -1.78 14.70 11.87
N GLY A 93 -2.66 13.82 12.33
CA GLY A 93 -2.52 13.09 13.58
C GLY A 93 -1.39 12.07 13.59
N GLU A 94 -1.08 11.57 14.79
CA GLU A 94 -0.05 10.54 14.94
C GLU A 94 -0.56 9.17 14.48
N ILE A 95 0.26 8.52 13.66
CA ILE A 95 0.05 7.14 13.21
C ILE A 95 0.23 6.19 14.39
N ASN A 96 -0.63 5.17 14.48
CA ASN A 96 -0.44 4.06 15.40
C ASN A 96 0.73 3.16 14.95
N TRP A 97 1.94 3.45 15.44
CA TRP A 97 3.14 2.72 15.07
C TRP A 97 3.20 1.30 15.65
N ASP A 98 2.50 1.04 16.76
CA ASP A 98 2.38 -0.31 17.32
C ASP A 98 1.59 -1.22 16.38
N GLU A 99 0.47 -0.72 15.86
CA GLU A 99 -0.31 -1.42 14.82
C GLU A 99 0.53 -1.64 13.56
N PHE A 100 1.25 -0.61 13.09
CA PHE A 100 2.13 -0.72 11.93
C PHE A 100 3.12 -1.88 12.09
N TRP A 101 3.86 -1.92 13.20
CA TRP A 101 4.85 -2.97 13.43
C TRP A 101 4.22 -4.34 13.68
N ALA A 102 3.04 -4.42 14.29
CA ALA A 102 2.29 -5.67 14.42
C ALA A 102 1.93 -6.25 13.04
N VAL A 103 1.42 -5.42 12.13
CA VAL A 103 1.07 -5.83 10.76
C VAL A 103 2.32 -6.25 9.97
N VAL A 104 3.41 -5.48 10.05
CA VAL A 104 4.69 -5.81 9.37
C VAL A 104 5.26 -7.15 9.86
N LYS A 105 5.14 -7.44 11.16
CA LYS A 105 5.60 -8.70 11.76
C LYS A 105 4.68 -9.90 11.49
N GLY A 106 3.59 -9.72 10.75
CA GLY A 106 2.68 -10.80 10.37
C GLY A 106 1.45 -10.97 11.27
N ASN A 107 1.23 -10.06 12.22
CA ASN A 107 0.12 -10.13 13.19
C ASN A 107 -1.04 -9.18 12.85
N GLY A 108 -1.18 -8.80 11.58
CA GLY A 108 -2.31 -8.01 11.10
C GLY A 108 -3.51 -8.87 10.66
N PRO A 109 -4.61 -8.22 10.26
CA PRO A 109 -5.93 -8.86 10.10
C PRO A 109 -5.97 -9.95 9.02
N CYS A 110 -5.12 -9.84 7.98
CA CYS A 110 -5.15 -10.72 6.82
C CYS A 110 -3.80 -11.41 6.53
N ASN A 111 -2.76 -11.23 7.34
CA ASN A 111 -1.40 -11.68 7.02
C ASN A 111 -1.34 -13.19 6.77
N LYS A 112 -1.93 -13.98 7.68
CA LYS A 112 -2.01 -15.44 7.56
C LYS A 112 -2.75 -15.86 6.29
N GLN A 113 -3.95 -15.32 6.06
CA GLN A 113 -4.75 -15.64 4.88
C GLN A 113 -4.03 -15.28 3.57
N ARG A 114 -3.29 -14.16 3.53
CA ARG A 114 -2.51 -13.76 2.34
C ARG A 114 -1.37 -14.74 2.05
N LEU A 115 -0.61 -15.13 3.06
CA LEU A 115 0.48 -16.09 2.92
C LEU A 115 -0.05 -17.48 2.56
N ASP A 116 -1.12 -17.94 3.21
CA ASP A 116 -1.75 -19.23 2.94
C ASP A 116 -2.27 -19.31 1.50
N ALA A 117 -2.95 -18.27 1.03
CA ALA A 117 -3.43 -18.21 -0.36
C ALA A 117 -2.26 -18.28 -1.37
N ARG A 118 -1.13 -17.62 -1.08
CA ARG A 118 0.06 -17.66 -1.94
C ARG A 118 0.79 -18.99 -1.89
N ARG A 119 0.96 -19.58 -0.70
CA ARG A 119 1.54 -20.92 -0.52
C ARG A 119 0.72 -21.96 -1.25
N LYS A 120 -0.59 -22.00 -1.01
CA LYS A 120 -1.52 -22.91 -1.66
C LYS A 120 -1.43 -22.82 -3.19
N ALA A 121 -1.54 -21.61 -3.76
CA ALA A 121 -1.43 -21.42 -5.20
C ALA A 121 -0.07 -21.86 -5.77
N HIS A 122 1.01 -21.66 -5.01
CA HIS A 122 2.33 -22.11 -5.41
C HIS A 122 2.45 -23.64 -5.35
N GLU A 123 2.03 -24.27 -4.26
CA GLU A 123 2.11 -25.72 -4.04
C GLU A 123 1.23 -26.48 -5.03
N GLU A 124 -0.06 -26.12 -5.13
CA GLU A 124 -1.00 -26.77 -6.06
C GLU A 124 -0.62 -26.52 -7.52
N GLY A 125 0.06 -25.41 -7.82
CA GLY A 125 0.57 -25.09 -9.15
C GLY A 125 1.91 -25.75 -9.50
N ALA A 126 2.48 -26.61 -8.64
CA ALA A 126 3.80 -27.22 -8.87
C ALA A 126 3.87 -28.01 -10.18
N TRP A 127 2.87 -28.86 -10.42
CA TRP A 127 2.80 -29.70 -11.63
C TRP A 127 2.78 -28.87 -12.92
N VAL A 128 2.16 -27.68 -12.92
CA VAL A 128 2.14 -26.77 -14.08
C VAL A 128 3.54 -26.26 -14.38
N ARG A 129 4.29 -25.88 -13.34
CA ARG A 129 5.68 -25.41 -13.50
C ARG A 129 6.58 -26.54 -14.00
N GLU A 130 6.41 -27.75 -13.47
CA GLU A 130 7.14 -28.94 -13.91
C GLU A 130 6.82 -29.29 -15.37
N ALA A 131 5.54 -29.27 -15.75
CA ALA A 131 5.10 -29.52 -17.11
C ALA A 131 5.66 -28.47 -18.09
N ALA A 132 5.66 -27.19 -17.71
CA ALA A 132 6.22 -26.11 -18.51
C ALA A 132 7.73 -26.29 -18.72
N THR A 133 8.48 -26.60 -17.65
CA THR A 133 9.92 -26.88 -17.72
C THR A 133 10.21 -28.08 -18.61
N ALA A 134 9.49 -29.19 -18.44
CA ALA A 134 9.66 -30.39 -19.26
C ALA A 134 9.36 -30.14 -20.74
N HIS A 135 8.30 -29.39 -21.05
CA HIS A 135 7.95 -29.01 -22.42
C HIS A 135 9.02 -28.12 -23.06
N ALA A 136 9.51 -27.11 -22.33
CA ALA A 136 10.60 -26.24 -22.79
C ALA A 136 11.88 -27.04 -23.05
N GLY A 137 12.23 -27.99 -22.17
CA GLY A 137 13.36 -28.89 -22.35
C GLY A 137 13.28 -29.69 -23.66
N LYS A 138 12.11 -30.27 -23.96
CA LYS A 138 11.87 -30.99 -25.23
C LYS A 138 12.02 -30.08 -26.45
N LYS A 139 11.44 -28.87 -26.41
CA LYS A 139 11.57 -27.90 -27.51
C LYS A 139 13.02 -27.49 -27.76
N ASN A 140 13.81 -27.27 -26.70
CA ASN A 140 15.21 -26.89 -26.84
C ASN A 140 16.05 -28.04 -27.40
N ALA A 141 15.86 -29.27 -26.91
CA ALA A 141 16.54 -30.45 -27.46
C ALA A 141 16.17 -30.71 -28.94
N GLY A 142 14.92 -30.45 -29.33
CA GLY A 142 14.49 -30.54 -30.72
C GLY A 142 15.14 -29.50 -31.63
N LYS A 143 15.37 -28.28 -31.14
CA LYS A 143 16.09 -27.22 -31.87
C LYS A 143 17.58 -27.54 -32.04
N THR A 144 18.23 -28.09 -31.03
CA THR A 144 19.66 -28.47 -31.10
C THR A 144 19.92 -29.64 -32.05
N LYS A 145 18.93 -30.53 -32.25
CA LYS A 145 19.05 -31.64 -33.21
C LYS A 145 18.80 -31.24 -34.68
N ALA A 146 18.23 -30.06 -34.93
CA ALA A 146 17.89 -29.57 -36.26
C ALA A 146 18.91 -28.56 -36.82
N ALA A 147 19.92 -28.19 -36.03
CA ALA A 147 21.06 -27.35 -36.42
C ALA A 147 22.31 -28.22 -36.59
#